data_AF-A0A528C8E1-F1
#
_entry.id   AF-A0A528C8E1-F1
#
_cell.length_a   1.000
_cell.length_b   1.000
_cell.length_c   1.000
_cell.angle_alpha   90.00
_cell.angle_beta   90.00
_cell.angle_gamma   90.00
#
_symmetry.space_group_name_H-M   'P 1'
#
loop_
_entity.id
_entity.type
_entity.pdbx_description
1 polymer ?
#
loop_
_entity_poly.entity_id
_entity_poly.type
_entity_poly.pdbx_seq_one_letter_code
_entity_poly.pdbx_strand_id
1 'polypeptide(L)'
;MKTYSANGSNTTIRERLGLRPIINVSGTMTALGASIIVPEAIAAMSEIASQWVEMDDLQRAASTVVARLTGGEAGFVTACCASGITMAIAGTMTGTNLLAIERLPDDTEGLKSEVIVQLGHIVNYGAPIDQSIRLAGARTVPAGTVSVTQDYHVREAIRDRTAAGLYVVAHHTVQYGML
;
A
#
# COMPACT_ATOMS: atom_id res chain seq x y z
N MET A 1 22.42 24.02 1.10
CA MET A 1 23.47 23.04 0.75
C MET A 1 23.60 23.04 -0.77
N LYS A 2 24.74 23.50 -1.33
CA LYS A 2 24.94 23.58 -2.80
C LYS A 2 25.37 22.20 -3.31
N THR A 3 24.52 21.52 -4.06
CA THR A 3 24.89 20.27 -4.75
C THR A 3 25.70 20.61 -5.99
N TYR A 4 27.02 20.40 -5.95
CA TYR A 4 27.89 20.55 -7.11
C TYR A 4 27.74 19.34 -8.05
N SER A 5 27.44 19.60 -9.32
CA SER A 5 27.47 18.62 -10.40
C SER A 5 28.92 18.38 -10.83
N ALA A 6 29.30 17.12 -11.07
CA ALA A 6 30.64 16.71 -11.49
C ALA A 6 31.09 17.30 -12.84
N ASN A 7 30.22 18.01 -13.57
CA ASN A 7 30.51 18.67 -14.84
C ASN A 7 30.24 20.18 -14.80
N GLY A 8 30.80 20.95 -13.87
CA GLY A 8 30.98 22.42 -13.97
C GLY A 8 29.74 23.32 -14.22
N SER A 9 28.54 22.76 -14.39
CA SER A 9 27.30 23.47 -14.63
C SER A 9 26.47 23.44 -13.34
N ASN A 10 26.09 24.63 -12.87
CA ASN A 10 25.18 24.82 -11.73
C ASN A 10 23.72 24.42 -12.06
N THR A 11 23.52 23.60 -13.09
CA THR A 11 22.22 23.27 -13.66
C THR A 11 21.66 22.04 -12.96
N THR A 12 20.44 22.14 -12.44
CA THR A 12 19.76 21.03 -11.75
C THR A 12 19.47 19.87 -12.71
N ILE A 13 19.28 18.65 -12.19
CA ILE A 13 18.90 17.49 -13.02
C ILE A 13 17.61 17.75 -13.82
N ARG A 14 16.64 18.44 -13.22
CA ARG A 14 15.40 18.87 -13.88
C ARG A 14 15.66 19.67 -15.15
N GLU A 15 16.55 20.66 -15.08
CA GLU A 15 16.89 21.54 -16.21
C GLU A 15 17.71 20.81 -17.27
N ARG A 16 18.65 19.95 -16.85
CA ARG A 16 19.43 19.09 -17.77
C ARG A 16 18.55 18.16 -18.59
N LEU A 17 17.42 17.72 -18.02
CA LEU A 17 16.41 16.89 -18.70
C LEU A 17 15.36 17.72 -19.46
N GLY A 18 15.44 19.05 -19.47
CA GLY A 18 14.47 19.92 -20.15
C GLY A 18 13.08 19.95 -19.50
N LEU A 19 12.96 19.58 -18.21
CA LEU A 19 11.68 19.49 -17.53
C LEU A 19 11.21 20.85 -17.00
N ARG A 20 9.94 21.18 -17.30
CA ARG A 20 9.28 22.42 -16.87
C ARG A 20 9.25 22.56 -15.33
N PRO A 21 9.52 23.74 -14.76
CA PRO A 21 9.31 23.97 -13.33
C PRO A 21 7.82 23.95 -12.99
N ILE A 22 7.47 23.36 -11.84
CA ILE A 22 6.08 23.30 -11.35
C ILE A 22 6.04 23.85 -9.92
N ILE A 23 5.12 24.77 -9.68
CA ILE A 23 4.73 25.20 -8.33
C ILE A 23 3.42 24.49 -8.02
N ASN A 24 3.46 23.55 -7.08
CA ASN A 24 2.30 22.76 -6.70
C ASN A 24 1.60 23.38 -5.48
N VAL A 25 0.34 23.78 -5.65
CA VAL A 25 -0.55 24.30 -4.59
C VAL A 25 -1.79 23.41 -4.40
N SER A 26 -1.81 22.22 -5.00
CA SER A 26 -2.94 21.29 -5.03
C SER A 26 -2.75 20.08 -4.10
N GLY A 27 -1.79 20.14 -3.16
CA GLY A 27 -1.49 19.06 -2.21
C GLY A 27 -0.66 17.93 -2.83
N THR A 28 -0.85 16.69 -2.36
CA THR A 28 -0.06 15.51 -2.76
C THR A 28 -0.54 14.92 -4.08
N MET A 29 -0.08 15.48 -5.20
CA MET A 29 -0.54 15.09 -6.53
C MET A 29 0.27 13.93 -7.11
N THR A 30 -0.38 12.79 -7.35
CA THR A 30 0.25 11.59 -7.93
C THR A 30 0.93 11.88 -9.27
N ALA A 31 0.29 12.66 -10.14
CA ALA A 31 0.84 13.03 -11.45
C ALA A 31 2.13 13.89 -11.36
N LEU A 32 2.41 14.49 -10.19
CA LEU A 32 3.59 15.32 -9.94
C LEU A 32 4.66 14.61 -9.09
N GLY A 33 4.51 13.30 -8.84
CA GLY A 33 5.44 12.55 -7.98
C GLY A 33 5.11 12.65 -6.48
N ALA A 34 3.86 13.00 -6.14
CA ALA A 34 3.34 13.12 -4.79
C ALA A 34 4.06 14.18 -3.93
N SER A 35 4.87 13.77 -2.96
CA SER A 35 5.46 14.63 -1.94
C SER A 35 6.94 14.90 -2.21
N ILE A 36 7.41 16.09 -1.84
CA ILE A 36 8.85 16.41 -1.84
C ILE A 36 9.51 15.68 -0.66
N ILE A 37 10.63 15.02 -0.93
CA ILE A 37 11.41 14.29 0.08
C ILE A 37 12.12 15.30 0.99
N VAL A 38 12.02 15.11 2.30
CA VAL A 38 12.66 15.97 3.30
C VAL A 38 14.20 15.82 3.30
N PRO A 39 14.97 16.87 3.62
CA PRO A 39 16.44 16.84 3.55
C PRO A 39 17.08 15.67 4.33
N GLU A 40 16.53 15.32 5.48
CA GLU A 40 17.03 14.26 6.34
C GLU A 40 16.90 12.88 5.67
N ALA A 41 15.79 12.64 4.95
CA ALA A 41 15.58 11.41 4.20
C ALA A 41 16.49 11.34 2.97
N ILE A 42 16.73 12.46 2.28
CA ILE A 42 17.68 12.53 1.17
C ILE A 42 19.09 12.16 1.66
N ALA A 43 19.52 12.71 2.81
CA ALA A 43 20.81 12.40 3.40
C ALA A 43 20.93 10.91 3.76
N ALA A 44 19.94 10.34 4.46
CA ALA A 44 19.93 8.93 4.83
C ALA A 44 19.96 7.98 3.62
N MET A 45 19.18 8.27 2.58
CA MET A 45 19.20 7.50 1.33
C MET A 45 20.58 7.55 0.66
N SER A 46 21.22 8.72 0.63
CA SER A 46 22.56 8.86 0.05
C SER A 46 23.63 8.12 0.86
N GLU A 47 23.50 8.08 2.19
CA GLU A 47 24.45 7.43 3.09
C GLU A 47 24.42 5.90 2.91
N ILE A 48 23.22 5.30 2.89
CA ILE A 48 23.07 3.85 2.80
C ILE A 48 23.28 3.28 1.38
N ALA A 49 23.17 4.11 0.33
CA ALA A 49 23.20 3.67 -1.07
C ALA A 49 24.48 2.94 -1.51
N SER A 50 25.57 3.07 -0.76
CA SER A 50 26.87 2.43 -1.05
C SER A 50 27.20 1.25 -0.13
N GLN A 51 26.24 0.81 0.68
CA GLN A 51 26.42 -0.21 1.70
C GLN A 51 25.57 -1.44 1.43
N TRP A 52 26.07 -2.60 1.84
CA TRP A 52 25.29 -3.84 1.91
C TRP A 52 24.67 -3.98 3.29
N VAL A 53 23.44 -4.45 3.33
CA VAL A 53 22.73 -4.79 4.58
C VAL A 53 21.94 -6.07 4.38
N GLU A 54 21.73 -6.81 5.46
CA GLU A 54 20.70 -7.85 5.49
C GLU A 54 19.33 -7.18 5.48
N MET A 55 18.54 -7.43 4.44
CA MET A 55 17.26 -6.73 4.26
C MET A 55 16.26 -7.03 5.37
N ASP A 56 16.32 -8.24 5.94
CA ASP A 56 15.49 -8.62 7.08
C ASP A 56 15.82 -7.81 8.34
N ASP A 57 17.10 -7.46 8.56
CA ASP A 57 17.50 -6.59 9.67
C ASP A 57 17.06 -5.15 9.45
N LEU A 58 17.18 -4.65 8.22
CA LEU A 58 16.67 -3.32 7.88
C LEU A 58 15.15 -3.25 8.08
N GLN A 59 14.42 -4.31 7.71
CA GLN A 59 12.98 -4.40 7.92
C GLN A 59 12.61 -4.48 9.41
N ARG A 60 13.36 -5.23 10.22
CA ARG A 60 13.19 -5.26 11.69
C ARG A 60 13.40 -3.87 12.32
N ALA A 61 14.41 -3.13 11.87
CA ALA A 61 14.67 -1.77 12.33
C ALA A 61 13.51 -0.83 11.94
N ALA A 62 13.03 -0.90 10.69
CA ALA A 62 11.88 -0.11 10.23
C ALA A 62 10.60 -0.46 11.00
N SER A 63 10.33 -1.75 11.25
CA SER A 63 9.18 -2.23 12.02
C SER A 63 9.11 -1.62 13.42
N THR A 64 10.25 -1.51 14.11
CA THR A 64 10.34 -0.88 15.44
C THR A 64 9.85 0.56 15.42
N VAL A 65 10.20 1.32 14.37
CA VAL A 65 9.75 2.71 14.20
C VAL A 65 8.25 2.76 13.91
N VAL A 66 7.75 1.91 13.02
CA VAL A 66 6.33 1.85 12.65
C VAL A 66 5.48 1.50 13.87
N ALA A 67 5.82 0.43 14.59
CA ALA A 67 5.11 -0.01 15.79
C ALA A 67 5.01 1.12 16.84
N ARG A 68 6.11 1.83 17.08
CA ARG A 68 6.13 2.99 18.00
C ARG A 68 5.19 4.12 17.56
N LEU A 69 5.10 4.39 16.26
CA LEU A 69 4.31 5.51 15.72
C LEU A 69 2.83 5.18 15.56
N THR A 70 2.48 3.92 15.31
CA THR A 70 1.11 3.50 15.02
C THR A 70 0.42 2.83 16.22
N GLY A 71 1.19 2.37 17.22
CA GLY A 71 0.69 1.54 18.30
C GLY A 71 0.39 0.09 17.89
N GLY A 72 0.69 -0.30 16.65
CA GLY A 72 0.59 -1.68 16.19
C GLY A 72 1.69 -2.56 16.76
N GLU A 73 1.47 -3.88 16.76
CA GLU A 73 2.43 -4.86 17.26
C GLU A 73 3.71 -4.93 16.41
N ALA A 74 3.59 -4.66 15.11
CA ALA A 74 4.69 -4.64 14.15
C ALA A 74 4.33 -3.75 12.94
N GLY A 75 5.33 -3.43 12.13
CA GLY A 75 5.16 -2.79 10.83
C GLY A 75 5.94 -3.50 9.72
N PHE A 76 5.45 -3.38 8.49
CA PHE A 76 6.11 -3.91 7.31
C PHE A 76 6.15 -2.83 6.22
N VAL A 77 7.35 -2.48 5.78
CA VAL A 77 7.58 -1.56 4.65
C VAL A 77 7.65 -2.37 3.36
N THR A 78 6.89 -1.95 2.35
CA THR A 78 6.87 -2.54 1.01
C THR A 78 6.97 -1.44 -0.03
N ALA A 79 6.96 -1.80 -1.31
CA ALA A 79 7.15 -0.88 -2.43
C ALA A 79 6.16 0.30 -2.42
N CYS A 80 4.88 0.06 -2.12
CA CYS A 80 3.85 1.10 -2.08
C CYS A 80 2.58 0.64 -1.34
N CYS A 81 1.56 1.51 -1.25
CA CYS A 81 0.27 1.15 -0.65
C CYS A 81 -0.43 -0.01 -1.37
N ALA A 82 -0.34 -0.10 -2.70
CA ALA A 82 -0.96 -1.17 -3.48
C ALA A 82 -0.38 -2.54 -3.12
N SER A 83 0.95 -2.64 -3.04
CA SER A 83 1.61 -3.87 -2.58
C SER A 83 1.30 -4.14 -1.10
N GLY A 84 1.15 -3.10 -0.28
CA GLY A 84 0.73 -3.24 1.12
C GLY A 84 -0.63 -3.93 1.27
N ILE A 85 -1.63 -3.52 0.49
CA ILE A 85 -2.97 -4.14 0.49
C ILE A 85 -2.86 -5.62 0.08
N THR A 86 -2.20 -5.90 -1.05
CA THR A 86 -2.05 -7.28 -1.55
C THR A 86 -1.29 -8.17 -0.57
N MET A 87 -0.17 -7.71 -0.01
CA MET A 87 0.63 -8.47 0.95
C MET A 87 -0.09 -8.70 2.27
N ALA A 88 -0.83 -7.69 2.77
CA ALA A 88 -1.64 -7.85 3.98
C ALA A 88 -2.71 -8.93 3.78
N ILE A 89 -3.41 -8.93 2.65
CA ILE A 89 -4.39 -9.96 2.31
C ILE A 89 -3.71 -11.33 2.20
N ALA A 90 -2.62 -11.45 1.44
CA ALA A 90 -1.87 -12.70 1.31
C ALA A 90 -1.44 -13.26 2.68
N GLY A 91 -0.98 -12.39 3.59
CA GLY A 91 -0.64 -12.75 4.96
C GLY A 91 -1.82 -13.31 5.76
N THR A 92 -3.02 -12.72 5.62
CA THR A 92 -4.24 -13.26 6.28
C THR A 92 -4.68 -14.62 5.72
N MET A 93 -4.35 -14.92 4.45
CA MET A 93 -4.70 -16.18 3.81
C MET A 93 -3.74 -17.31 4.16
N THR A 94 -2.44 -17.00 4.28
CA THR A 94 -1.36 -18.00 4.34
C THR A 94 -0.72 -18.15 5.71
N GLY A 95 -0.78 -17.10 6.54
CA GLY A 95 -0.06 -17.05 7.81
C GLY A 95 1.45 -17.25 7.59
N THR A 96 2.01 -18.26 8.25
CA THR A 96 3.44 -18.63 8.15
C THR A 96 3.70 -19.89 7.31
N ASN A 97 2.68 -20.42 6.62
CA ASN A 97 2.85 -21.61 5.79
C ASN A 97 3.55 -21.25 4.47
N LEU A 98 4.84 -21.58 4.39
CA LEU A 98 5.69 -21.27 3.23
C LEU A 98 5.18 -21.86 1.92
N LEU A 99 4.71 -23.12 1.92
CA LEU A 99 4.15 -23.74 0.72
C LEU A 99 2.87 -23.06 0.26
N ALA A 100 2.07 -22.55 1.20
CA ALA A 100 0.88 -21.77 0.86
C ALA A 100 1.26 -20.39 0.26
N ILE A 101 2.35 -19.77 0.72
CA ILE A 101 2.87 -18.51 0.18
C ILE A 101 3.38 -18.71 -1.25
N GLU A 102 4.18 -19.77 -1.49
CA GLU A 102 4.82 -20.04 -2.79
C GLU A 102 3.83 -20.28 -3.94
N ARG A 103 2.61 -20.77 -3.63
CA ARG A 103 1.59 -21.07 -4.64
C ARG A 103 0.61 -19.93 -4.94
N LEU A 104 0.66 -18.84 -4.18
CA LEU A 104 -0.11 -17.64 -4.52
C LEU A 104 0.44 -16.99 -5.79
N PRO A 105 -0.41 -16.32 -6.60
CA PRO A 105 -1.85 -16.15 -6.41
C PRO A 105 -2.70 -17.27 -7.06
N ASP A 106 -2.07 -18.22 -7.74
CA ASP A 106 -2.76 -19.11 -8.68
C ASP A 106 -3.51 -20.26 -8.01
N ASP A 107 -2.99 -20.79 -6.89
CA ASP A 107 -3.65 -21.86 -6.12
C ASP A 107 -3.97 -21.40 -4.69
N THR A 108 -5.26 -21.34 -4.37
CA THR A 108 -5.78 -21.02 -3.03
C THR A 108 -6.57 -22.16 -2.40
N GLU A 109 -6.45 -23.37 -2.92
CA GLU A 109 -7.17 -24.55 -2.43
C GLU A 109 -6.84 -24.82 -0.96
N GLY A 110 -7.87 -24.95 -0.12
CA GLY A 110 -7.70 -25.14 1.32
C GLY A 110 -7.31 -23.87 2.10
N LEU A 111 -7.21 -22.70 1.45
CA LEU A 111 -7.05 -21.42 2.14
C LEU A 111 -8.38 -20.70 2.33
N LYS A 112 -8.45 -19.87 3.37
CA LYS A 112 -9.40 -18.77 3.41
C LYS A 112 -8.96 -17.76 2.35
N SER A 113 -9.83 -17.44 1.41
CA SER A 113 -9.49 -16.60 0.24
C SER A 113 -10.64 -15.70 -0.20
N GLU A 114 -11.53 -15.37 0.73
CA GLU A 114 -12.59 -14.38 0.53
C GLU A 114 -12.29 -13.13 1.34
N VAL A 115 -12.33 -11.97 0.68
CA VAL A 115 -12.14 -10.66 1.31
C VAL A 115 -13.41 -9.84 1.18
N ILE A 116 -14.00 -9.49 2.31
CA ILE A 116 -15.25 -8.72 2.35
C ILE A 116 -14.94 -7.24 2.19
N VAL A 117 -15.66 -6.56 1.31
CA VAL A 117 -15.54 -5.11 1.08
C VAL A 117 -16.93 -4.50 0.99
N GLN A 118 -17.15 -3.35 1.64
CA GLN A 118 -18.38 -2.58 1.46
C GLN A 118 -18.48 -2.12 0.01
N LEU A 119 -19.63 -2.30 -0.67
CA LEU A 119 -19.70 -2.04 -2.12
C LEU A 119 -19.34 -0.59 -2.49
N GLY A 120 -19.70 0.38 -1.64
CA GLY A 120 -19.30 1.79 -1.79
C GLY A 120 -17.80 2.08 -1.62
N HIS A 121 -17.02 1.10 -1.16
CA HIS A 121 -15.57 1.19 -1.01
C HIS A 121 -14.80 0.61 -2.21
N ILE A 122 -15.49 -0.04 -3.17
CA ILE A 122 -14.86 -0.54 -4.40
C ILE A 122 -14.62 0.62 -5.36
N VAL A 123 -13.48 1.30 -5.17
CA VAL A 123 -13.10 2.52 -5.90
C VAL A 123 -11.84 2.31 -6.73
N ASN A 124 -11.56 3.28 -7.61
CA ASN A 124 -10.34 3.34 -8.40
C ASN A 124 -9.45 4.50 -7.91
N TYR A 125 -8.21 4.20 -7.51
CA TYR A 125 -7.20 5.18 -7.07
C TYR A 125 -5.99 5.27 -8.01
N GLY A 126 -6.16 4.83 -9.26
CA GLY A 126 -5.09 4.51 -10.22
C GLY A 126 -5.08 3.03 -10.59
N ALA A 127 -5.67 2.19 -9.72
CA ALA A 127 -6.12 0.83 -10.01
C ALA A 127 -7.41 0.56 -9.21
N PRO A 128 -8.32 -0.31 -9.69
CA PRO A 128 -9.46 -0.78 -8.89
C PRO A 128 -9.00 -1.47 -7.61
N ILE A 129 -9.62 -1.16 -6.48
CA ILE A 129 -9.21 -1.75 -5.19
C ILE A 129 -9.38 -3.28 -5.17
N ASP A 130 -10.41 -3.80 -5.85
CA ASP A 130 -10.67 -5.25 -5.95
C ASP A 130 -9.56 -5.97 -6.74
N GLN A 131 -8.82 -5.25 -7.60
CA GLN A 131 -7.65 -5.81 -8.27
C GLN A 131 -6.56 -6.16 -7.27
N SER A 132 -6.36 -5.34 -6.22
CA SER A 132 -5.35 -5.62 -5.19
C SER A 132 -5.69 -6.89 -4.38
N ILE A 133 -6.98 -7.18 -4.21
CA ILE A 133 -7.48 -8.42 -3.60
C ILE A 133 -7.17 -9.62 -4.51
N ARG A 134 -7.52 -9.51 -5.79
CA ARG A 134 -7.30 -10.58 -6.78
C ARG A 134 -5.82 -10.89 -7.01
N LEU A 135 -4.95 -9.89 -6.91
CA LEU A 135 -3.49 -10.07 -6.99
C LEU A 135 -2.92 -10.91 -5.84
N ALA A 136 -3.64 -11.05 -4.72
CA ALA A 136 -3.27 -11.97 -3.65
C ALA A 136 -3.80 -13.41 -3.88
N GLY A 137 -4.54 -13.64 -4.98
CA GLY A 137 -5.29 -14.88 -5.22
C GLY A 137 -6.68 -14.91 -4.56
N ALA A 138 -7.05 -13.85 -3.83
CA ALA A 138 -8.33 -13.78 -3.13
C ALA A 138 -9.49 -13.35 -4.05
N ARG A 139 -10.70 -13.68 -3.61
CA ARG A 139 -11.97 -13.26 -4.22
C ARG A 139 -12.60 -12.15 -3.40
N THR A 140 -13.02 -11.08 -4.07
CA THR A 140 -13.79 -10.01 -3.46
C THR A 140 -15.22 -10.45 -3.17
N VAL A 141 -15.70 -10.19 -1.95
CA VAL A 141 -17.08 -10.40 -1.53
C VAL A 141 -17.70 -9.04 -1.20
N PRO A 142 -18.46 -8.43 -2.13
CA PRO A 142 -19.10 -7.15 -1.88
C PRO A 142 -20.23 -7.30 -0.85
N ALA A 143 -20.27 -6.40 0.12
CA ALA A 143 -21.33 -6.30 1.12
C ALA A 143 -22.16 -5.02 0.93
N GLY A 144 -23.48 -5.13 1.08
CA GLY A 144 -24.40 -4.01 0.94
C GLY A 144 -24.57 -3.52 -0.50
N THR A 145 -25.00 -2.26 -0.62
CA THR A 145 -25.16 -1.55 -1.89
C THR A 145 -24.14 -0.41 -1.98
N VAL A 146 -24.06 0.25 -3.14
CA VAL A 146 -23.16 1.40 -3.32
C VAL A 146 -23.46 2.51 -2.33
N SER A 147 -24.72 2.74 -1.98
CA SER A 147 -25.16 3.85 -1.12
C SER A 147 -25.42 3.49 0.34
N VAL A 148 -25.62 2.20 0.64
CA VAL A 148 -25.93 1.73 1.99
C VAL A 148 -25.33 0.35 2.24
N THR A 149 -24.52 0.25 3.29
CA THR A 149 -24.05 -0.98 3.91
C THR A 149 -24.44 -0.96 5.39
N GLN A 150 -25.01 -2.06 5.88
CA GLN A 150 -25.50 -2.22 7.24
C GLN A 150 -24.70 -3.34 7.90
N ASP A 151 -24.73 -3.41 9.23
CA ASP A 151 -24.00 -4.40 10.02
C ASP A 151 -24.31 -5.84 9.57
N TYR A 152 -25.57 -6.14 9.30
CA TYR A 152 -26.01 -7.47 8.86
C TYR A 152 -25.50 -7.83 7.46
N HIS A 153 -25.27 -6.87 6.56
CA HIS A 153 -24.67 -7.16 5.25
C HIS A 153 -23.25 -7.72 5.38
N VAL A 154 -22.45 -7.15 6.30
CA VAL A 154 -21.09 -7.62 6.56
C VAL A 154 -21.13 -8.91 7.39
N ARG A 155 -21.94 -8.95 8.45
CA ARG A 155 -22.08 -10.12 9.34
C ARG A 155 -22.41 -11.39 8.55
N GLU A 156 -23.42 -11.34 7.68
CA GLU A 156 -23.87 -12.51 6.91
C GLU A 156 -22.94 -12.88 5.74
N ALA A 157 -22.03 -11.98 5.36
CA ALA A 157 -21.00 -12.24 4.36
C ALA A 157 -19.77 -12.96 4.94
N ILE A 158 -19.61 -12.99 6.27
CA ILE A 158 -18.54 -13.76 6.94
C ILE A 158 -18.89 -15.25 6.88
N ARG A 159 -18.04 -16.04 6.21
CA ARG A 159 -18.19 -17.49 5.98
C ARG A 159 -16.87 -18.21 6.28
N ASP A 160 -16.88 -19.53 6.15
CA ASP A 160 -15.72 -20.39 6.47
C ASP A 160 -14.46 -20.02 5.68
N ARG A 161 -14.62 -19.49 4.46
CA ARG A 161 -13.53 -19.05 3.58
C ARG A 161 -13.12 -17.59 3.73
N THR A 162 -13.74 -16.83 4.63
CA THR A 162 -13.40 -15.42 4.86
C THR A 162 -12.03 -15.28 5.52
N ALA A 163 -11.10 -14.65 4.81
CA ALA A 163 -9.75 -14.35 5.30
C ALA A 163 -9.69 -13.00 6.01
N ALA A 164 -10.35 -11.98 5.45
CA ALA A 164 -10.29 -10.61 5.96
C ALA A 164 -11.50 -9.77 5.55
N GLY A 165 -11.68 -8.65 6.23
CA GLY A 165 -12.45 -7.51 5.75
C GLY A 165 -11.48 -6.39 5.32
N LEU A 166 -11.74 -5.76 4.18
CA LEU A 166 -10.98 -4.61 3.71
C LEU A 166 -11.83 -3.34 3.80
N TYR A 167 -11.35 -2.39 4.61
CA TYR A 167 -11.91 -1.06 4.76
C TYR A 167 -11.03 -0.05 4.03
N VAL A 168 -11.64 0.87 3.27
CA VAL A 168 -10.92 1.82 2.43
C VAL A 168 -11.22 3.22 2.93
N VAL A 169 -10.18 3.93 3.37
CA VAL A 169 -10.28 5.35 3.73
C VAL A 169 -9.78 6.18 2.55
N ALA A 170 -10.69 6.73 1.76
CA ALA A 170 -10.35 7.63 0.66
C ALA A 170 -11.52 8.52 0.29
N HIS A 171 -11.24 9.74 -0.16
CA HIS A 171 -12.25 10.69 -0.66
C HIS A 171 -13.02 10.19 -1.90
N HIS A 172 -12.53 9.14 -2.57
CA HIS A 172 -13.24 8.47 -3.67
C HIS A 172 -14.33 7.49 -3.20
N THR A 173 -14.29 7.04 -1.94
CA THR A 173 -15.27 6.10 -1.40
C THR A 173 -16.60 6.80 -1.11
N VAL A 174 -17.69 6.06 -1.21
CA VAL A 174 -19.00 6.56 -0.76
C VAL A 174 -18.92 6.74 0.75
N GLN A 175 -19.01 7.98 1.23
CA GLN A 175 -18.86 8.29 2.66
C GLN A 175 -20.15 8.04 3.45
N TYR A 176 -21.30 8.36 2.85
CA TYR A 176 -22.58 8.25 3.51
C TYR A 176 -23.13 6.82 3.41
N GLY A 177 -23.68 6.32 4.52
CA GLY A 177 -24.32 5.01 4.57
C GLY A 177 -23.35 3.82 4.58
N MET A 178 -22.06 4.05 4.79
CA MET A 178 -21.08 3.00 5.08
C MET A 178 -20.88 2.83 6.60
N LEU A 179 -20.40 1.67 7.02
CA LEU A 179 -20.03 1.36 8.41
C LEU A 179 -18.77 2.11 8.87
#